data_AF-A0A0H3K1N2-F1
#
_entry.id   AF-A0A0H3K1N2-F1
#
_cell.length_a   1.000
_cell.length_b   1.000
_cell.length_c   1.000
_cell.angle_alpha   90.00
_cell.angle_beta   90.00
_cell.angle_gamma   90.00
#
_symmetry.space_group_name_H-M   'P 1'
#
loop_
_entity.id
_entity.type
_entity.pdbx_description
1 polymer ?
#
loop_
_entity_poly.entity_id
_entity_poly.type
_entity_poly.pdbx_seq_one_letter_code
_entity_poly.pdbx_strand_id
1 'polypeptide(L)'
;MTVLTLQLSNGSLSLPLNLAAGLELKSVLQQLLQQLRQAATPLSPGQRPTPQPSTDHRLEVGEIHLEVFCNPNLWPSPFAAKVLLSLRQGELRLSLETELSRLMEDLDQYLESIR
;
A
#
# COMPACT_ATOMS: atom_id res chain seq x y z
N MET A 1 8.45 18.04 -10.16
CA MET A 1 7.55 16.95 -9.74
C MET A 1 8.15 15.66 -10.25
N THR A 2 8.32 14.69 -9.36
CA THR A 2 8.91 13.37 -9.63
C THR A 2 7.78 12.36 -9.81
N VAL A 3 8.05 11.27 -10.52
CA VAL A 3 7.01 10.32 -10.94
C VAL A 3 7.23 8.99 -10.21
N LEU A 4 6.23 8.57 -9.43
CA LEU A 4 6.17 7.22 -8.89
C LEU A 4 5.68 6.29 -10.00
N THR A 5 6.44 5.24 -10.31
CA THR A 5 6.04 4.20 -11.26
C THR A 5 5.76 2.92 -10.52
N LEU A 6 4.50 2.53 -10.49
CA LEU A 6 4.02 1.28 -9.92
C LEU A 6 4.05 0.20 -10.98
N GLN A 7 4.75 -0.89 -10.69
CA GLN A 7 4.88 -2.03 -11.57
C GLN A 7 3.86 -3.08 -11.15
N LEU A 8 2.94 -3.38 -12.07
CA LEU A 8 1.78 -4.22 -11.85
C LEU A 8 1.97 -5.56 -12.57
N SER A 9 1.17 -6.55 -12.21
CA SER A 9 1.21 -7.87 -12.85
C SER A 9 0.90 -7.84 -14.35
N ASN A 10 0.16 -6.84 -14.83
CA ASN A 10 -0.28 -6.70 -16.21
C ASN A 10 0.12 -5.37 -16.87
N GLY A 11 1.07 -4.62 -16.30
CA GLY A 11 1.50 -3.34 -16.84
C GLY A 11 2.18 -2.43 -15.83
N SER A 12 2.18 -1.13 -16.10
CA SER A 12 2.73 -0.13 -15.20
C SER A 12 1.81 1.08 -15.09
N LEU A 13 1.83 1.73 -13.93
CA LEU A 13 1.09 2.96 -13.67
C LEU A 13 2.06 4.01 -13.14
N SER A 14 2.21 5.10 -13.88
CA SER A 14 3.03 6.23 -13.47
C SER A 14 2.15 7.39 -13.04
N LEU A 15 2.41 7.95 -11.86
CA LEU A 15 1.71 9.12 -11.34
C LEU A 15 2.69 10.14 -10.75
N PRO A 16 2.39 11.45 -10.89
CA PRO A 16 3.17 12.47 -10.20
C PRO A 16 2.92 12.35 -8.70
N LEU A 17 4.00 12.34 -7.93
CA LEU A 17 3.95 12.33 -6.47
C LEU A 17 4.92 13.39 -5.94
N ASN A 18 4.59 14.04 -4.82
CA ASN A 18 5.53 14.91 -4.13
C ASN A 18 6.25 14.12 -3.02
N LEU A 19 7.38 14.63 -2.53
CA LEU A 19 8.18 13.93 -1.52
C LEU A 19 7.39 13.68 -0.23
N ALA A 20 6.59 14.63 0.23
CA ALA A 20 5.80 14.50 1.45
C ALA A 20 4.78 13.35 1.34
N ALA A 21 4.03 13.28 0.25
CA ALA A 21 3.07 12.21 -0.03
C ALA A 21 3.76 10.85 -0.20
N GLY A 22 4.96 10.80 -0.78
CA GLY A 22 5.76 9.58 -0.87
C GLY A 22 6.20 9.05 0.51
N LEU A 23 6.64 9.95 1.40
CA LEU A 23 7.01 9.59 2.77
C LEU A 23 5.79 9.16 3.60
N GLU A 24 4.65 9.83 3.42
CA GLU A 24 3.39 9.46 4.06
C GLU A 24 2.94 8.06 3.61
N LEU A 25 2.92 7.82 2.29
CA LEU A 25 2.60 6.50 1.74
C LEU A 25 3.54 5.42 2.31
N LYS A 26 4.84 5.72 2.43
CA LYS A 26 5.81 4.79 3.04
C LYS A 26 5.46 4.46 4.48
N SER A 27 5.09 5.45 5.29
CA SER A 27 4.66 5.25 6.68
C SER A 27 3.42 4.35 6.76
N VAL A 28 2.44 4.58 5.88
CA VAL A 28 1.19 3.79 5.82
C VAL A 28 1.50 2.33 5.49
N LEU A 29 2.34 2.07 4.49
CA LEU A 29 2.73 0.72 4.11
C LEU A 29 3.56 0.01 5.20
N GLN A 30 4.41 0.75 5.91
CA GLN A 30 5.15 0.21 7.07
C GLN A 30 4.22 -0.18 8.22
N GLN A 31 3.21 0.65 8.52
CA GLN A 31 2.20 0.33 9.52
C GLN A 31 1.38 -0.90 9.10
N LEU A 32 0.97 -0.99 7.83
CA LEU A 32 0.27 -2.16 7.30
C LEU A 32 1.13 -3.43 7.41
N LEU A 33 2.43 -3.35 7.10
CA LEU A 33 3.34 -4.47 7.27
C LEU A 33 3.41 -4.95 8.74
N GLN A 34 3.40 -4.03 9.70
CA GLN A 34 3.34 -4.37 11.12
C GLN A 34 2.02 -5.05 11.50
N GLN A 35 0.89 -4.54 11.01
CA GLN A 35 -0.44 -5.13 11.23
C GLN A 35 -0.52 -6.55 10.65
N LEU A 36 -0.01 -6.76 9.42
CA LEU A 36 0.07 -8.09 8.80
C LEU A 36 0.90 -9.07 9.62
N ARG A 37 2.04 -8.63 10.18
CA ARG A 37 2.87 -9.47 11.06
C ARG A 37 2.12 -9.87 12.33
N GLN A 38 1.37 -8.96 12.93
CA GLN A 38 0.56 -9.23 14.11
C GLN A 38 -0.59 -10.20 13.79
N ALA A 39 -1.28 -10.00 12.66
CA ALA A 39 -2.35 -10.88 12.21
C ALA A 39 -1.87 -12.31 11.89
N ALA A 40 -0.65 -12.45 11.35
CA ALA A 40 -0.04 -13.73 11.00
C ALA A 40 0.68 -14.43 12.18
N THR A 41 0.70 -13.85 13.39
CA THR A 41 1.42 -14.42 14.53
C THR A 41 0.76 -15.74 14.97
N PRO A 42 1.52 -16.86 15.05
CA PRO A 42 0.98 -18.13 15.51
C PRO A 42 0.44 -18.02 16.94
N LEU A 43 -0.76 -18.55 17.16
CA LEU A 43 -1.43 -18.52 18.45
C LEU A 43 -1.10 -19.76 19.27
N SER A 44 -1.00 -19.59 20.60
CA SER A 44 -0.92 -20.74 21.50
C SER A 44 -2.24 -21.53 21.48
N PRO A 45 -2.21 -22.84 21.78
CA PRO A 45 -3.42 -23.65 21.85
C PRO A 45 -4.46 -23.01 22.79
N GLY A 46 -5.66 -22.71 22.27
CA GLY A 46 -6.75 -22.10 23.03
C GLY A 46 -6.83 -20.56 22.96
N GLN A 47 -5.86 -19.88 22.35
CA GLN A 47 -5.97 -18.44 22.07
C GLN A 47 -6.74 -18.18 20.77
N ARG A 48 -7.60 -17.16 20.78
CA ARG A 48 -8.26 -16.65 19.57
C ARG A 48 -7.41 -15.54 18.94
N PRO A 49 -7.40 -15.41 17.60
CA PRO A 49 -6.71 -14.30 16.94
C PRO A 49 -7.31 -12.97 17.38
N THR A 50 -6.46 -11.98 17.63
CA THR A 50 -6.89 -10.58 17.80
C THR A 50 -6.99 -9.94 16.42
N PRO A 51 -8.20 -9.56 15.95
CA PRO A 51 -8.36 -8.96 14.64
C PRO A 51 -7.63 -7.63 14.56
N GLN A 52 -6.91 -7.42 13.45
CA GLN A 52 -6.25 -6.16 13.13
C GLN A 52 -7.22 -5.25 12.34
N PRO A 53 -7.23 -3.94 12.57
CA PRO A 53 -8.07 -3.04 11.78
C PRO A 53 -7.64 -3.05 10.31
N SER A 54 -8.59 -2.87 9.39
CA SER A 54 -8.25 -2.68 7.98
C SER A 54 -7.56 -1.33 7.79
N THR A 55 -6.55 -1.30 6.92
CA THR A 55 -5.97 -0.06 6.42
C THR A 55 -6.92 0.50 5.37
N ASP A 56 -7.38 1.73 5.57
CA ASP A 56 -8.10 2.55 4.59
C ASP A 56 -7.52 3.95 4.69
N HIS A 57 -6.58 4.27 3.79
CA HIS A 57 -5.86 5.53 3.81
C HIS A 57 -6.03 6.27 2.50
N ARG A 58 -6.36 7.57 2.57
CA ARG A 58 -6.51 8.43 1.41
C ARG A 58 -5.43 9.51 1.41
N LEU A 59 -4.71 9.62 0.30
CA LEU A 59 -3.71 10.65 0.02
C LEU A 59 -4.24 11.59 -1.06
N GLU A 60 -4.08 12.89 -0.84
CA GLU A 60 -4.41 13.92 -1.82
C GLU A 60 -3.13 14.56 -2.36
N VAL A 61 -2.96 14.50 -3.67
CA VAL A 61 -1.77 15.00 -4.38
C VAL A 61 -2.22 15.87 -5.54
N GLY A 62 -2.51 17.14 -5.24
CA GLY A 62 -3.14 18.04 -6.20
C GLY A 62 -4.52 17.50 -6.60
N GLU A 63 -4.72 17.24 -7.89
CA GLU A 63 -5.96 16.70 -8.46
C GLU A 63 -6.07 15.16 -8.39
N ILE A 64 -5.06 14.50 -7.82
CA ILE A 64 -5.00 13.05 -7.70
C ILE A 64 -5.39 12.65 -6.28
N HIS A 65 -6.36 11.75 -6.16
CA HIS A 65 -6.69 11.07 -4.92
C HIS A 65 -6.22 9.61 -5.02
N LEU A 66 -5.31 9.21 -4.14
CA LEU A 66 -4.82 7.85 -4.04
C LEU A 66 -5.36 7.21 -2.75
N GLU A 67 -6.12 6.14 -2.89
CA GLU A 67 -6.64 5.35 -1.77
C GLU A 67 -5.88 4.03 -1.69
N VAL A 68 -5.51 3.65 -0.46
CA VAL A 68 -4.81 2.42 -0.13
C VAL A 68 -5.69 1.63 0.81
N PHE A 69 -6.15 0.46 0.36
CA PHE A 69 -6.97 -0.43 1.15
C PHE A 69 -6.32 -1.81 1.32
N CYS A 70 -6.30 -2.32 2.55
CA CYS A 70 -5.93 -3.70 2.84
C CYS A 70 -6.57 -4.19 4.15
N ASN A 71 -7.15 -5.40 4.12
CA ASN A 71 -7.57 -6.08 5.34
C ASN A 71 -6.50 -7.11 5.75
N PRO A 72 -5.70 -6.84 6.81
CA PRO A 72 -4.61 -7.71 7.22
C PRO A 72 -5.07 -9.10 7.69
N ASN A 73 -6.34 -9.26 8.10
CA ASN A 73 -6.85 -10.54 8.60
C ASN A 73 -7.15 -11.56 7.49
N LEU A 74 -7.13 -11.15 6.21
CA LEU A 74 -7.40 -12.03 5.07
C LEU A 74 -6.15 -12.74 4.55
N TRP A 75 -4.98 -12.38 5.06
CA TRP A 75 -3.70 -12.82 4.52
C TRP A 75 -2.95 -13.72 5.50
N PRO A 76 -2.44 -14.89 5.06
CA PRO A 76 -1.73 -15.82 5.93
C PRO A 76 -0.31 -15.36 6.28
N SER A 77 0.26 -14.42 5.50
CA SER A 77 1.55 -13.79 5.76
C SER A 77 1.66 -12.44 5.05
N PRO A 78 2.57 -11.55 5.48
CA PRO A 78 2.79 -10.28 4.79
C PRO A 78 3.26 -10.44 3.33
N PHE A 79 3.97 -11.52 2.99
CA PHE A 79 4.49 -11.77 1.64
C PHE A 79 3.40 -12.22 0.66
N ALA A 80 2.27 -12.73 1.17
CA ALA A 80 1.11 -13.08 0.36
C ALA A 80 0.11 -11.91 0.24
N ALA A 81 0.35 -10.81 0.95
CA ALA A 81 -0.63 -9.74 1.08
C ALA A 81 -0.73 -8.89 -0.20
N LYS A 82 -1.96 -8.71 -0.66
CA LYS A 82 -2.28 -7.73 -1.70
C LYS A 82 -2.92 -6.49 -1.11
N VAL A 83 -2.65 -5.37 -1.76
CA VAL A 83 -3.19 -4.04 -1.47
C VAL A 83 -4.03 -3.61 -2.65
N LEU A 84 -5.25 -3.14 -2.37
CA LEU A 84 -6.09 -2.47 -3.36
C LEU A 84 -5.70 -0.99 -3.39
N LEU A 85 -5.17 -0.55 -4.53
CA LEU A 85 -4.91 0.85 -4.82
C LEU A 85 -6.02 1.40 -5.68
N SER A 86 -6.62 2.52 -5.27
CA SER A 86 -7.56 3.26 -6.11
C SER A 86 -7.03 4.66 -6.39
N LEU A 87 -6.77 4.94 -7.66
CA LEU A 87 -6.42 6.25 -8.16
C LEU A 87 -7.66 6.92 -8.72
N ARG A 88 -7.92 8.17 -8.32
CA ARG A 88 -8.96 9.02 -8.90
C ARG A 88 -8.36 10.34 -9.36
N GLN A 89 -8.73 10.77 -10.57
CA GLN A 89 -8.42 12.09 -11.10
C GLN A 89 -9.61 12.57 -11.94
N GLY A 90 -10.35 13.57 -11.44
CA GLY A 90 -11.62 13.97 -12.04
C GLY A 90 -12.64 12.82 -12.11
N GLU A 91 -13.08 12.48 -13.33
CA GLU A 91 -13.99 11.36 -13.62
C GLU A 91 -13.26 10.01 -13.80
N LEU A 92 -11.94 10.02 -13.98
CA LEU A 92 -11.17 8.79 -14.12
C LEU A 92 -11.00 8.12 -12.75
N ARG A 93 -11.41 6.85 -12.65
CA ARG A 93 -11.12 5.97 -11.51
C ARG A 93 -10.44 4.70 -12.01
N LEU A 94 -9.27 4.41 -11.46
CA LEU A 94 -8.54 3.18 -11.68
C LEU A 94 -8.35 2.48 -10.34
N SER A 95 -8.85 1.25 -10.21
CA SER A 95 -8.65 0.41 -9.03
C SER A 95 -7.91 -0.85 -9.42
N LEU A 96 -6.83 -1.16 -8.71
CA LEU A 96 -5.95 -2.27 -9.03
C LEU A 96 -5.42 -2.94 -7.77
N GLU A 97 -5.16 -4.23 -7.86
CA GLU A 97 -4.49 -4.98 -6.80
C GLU A 97 -3.00 -5.11 -7.12
N THR A 98 -2.16 -4.90 -6.12
CA THR A 98 -0.72 -5.16 -6.21
C THR A 98 -0.21 -5.83 -4.93
N GLU A 99 0.90 -6.55 -5.04
CA GLU A 99 1.57 -7.14 -3.88
C GLU A 99 2.17 -6.05 -3.00
N LEU A 100 2.02 -6.18 -1.67
CA LEU A 100 2.57 -5.20 -0.74
C LEU A 100 4.08 -5.03 -0.89
N SER A 101 4.82 -6.13 -1.02
CA SER A 101 6.27 -6.14 -1.25
C SER A 101 6.64 -5.31 -2.48
N ARG A 102 5.94 -5.55 -3.60
CA ARG A 102 6.19 -4.85 -4.86
C ARG A 102 5.93 -3.35 -4.75
N LEU A 103 4.82 -2.98 -4.13
CA LEU A 103 4.49 -1.58 -3.89
C LEU A 103 5.53 -0.87 -3.02
N MET A 104 6.03 -1.54 -1.98
CA MET A 104 7.09 -1.00 -1.13
C MET A 104 8.40 -0.82 -1.90
N GLU A 105 8.80 -1.79 -2.73
CA GLU A 105 9.99 -1.70 -3.59
C GLU A 105 9.91 -0.53 -4.57
N ASP A 106 8.80 -0.38 -5.29
CA ASP A 106 8.60 0.70 -6.25
C ASP A 106 8.64 2.08 -5.55
N LEU A 107 8.08 2.17 -4.33
CA LEU A 107 8.11 3.38 -3.53
C LEU A 107 9.50 3.71 -2.97
N ASP A 108 10.25 2.69 -2.53
CA ASP A 108 11.62 2.88 -2.05
C ASP A 108 12.54 3.37 -3.19
N GLN A 109 12.44 2.77 -4.37
CA GLN A 109 13.16 3.23 -5.57
C GLN A 109 12.82 4.68 -5.93
N TYR A 110 11.53 5.03 -5.90
CA TYR A 110 11.08 6.40 -6.11
C TYR A 110 11.70 7.36 -5.09
N LEU A 111 11.66 7.06 -3.79
CA LEU A 111 12.21 7.93 -2.75
C LEU A 111 13.74 8.06 -2.84
N GLU A 112 14.44 7.00 -3.24
CA GLU A 112 15.88 7.04 -3.50
C GLU A 112 16.23 7.92 -4.69
N SER A 113 15.42 7.91 -5.76
CA SER A 113 15.67 8.73 -6.96
C SER A 113 15.53 10.24 -6.75
N ILE A 114 14.98 10.66 -5.61
CA ILE A 114 14.69 12.07 -5.27
C ILE A 114 15.67 12.59 -4.21
N ARG A 115 16.41 11.70 -3.56
CA ARG A 115 17.50 12.08 -2.65
C ARG A 115 18.69 12.63 -3.43
#